data_AF-A0A5C8AZC6-F1
#
_entry.id   AF-A0A5C8AZC6-F1
#
_cell.length_a   1.000
_cell.length_b   1.000
_cell.length_c   1.000
_cell.angle_alpha   90.00
_cell.angle_beta   90.00
_cell.angle_gamma   90.00
#
_symmetry.space_group_name_H-M   'P 1'
#
loop_
_entity.id
_entity.type
_entity.pdbx_description
1 polymer ?
#
loop_
_entity_poly.entity_id
_entity_poly.type
_entity_poly.pdbx_seq_one_letter_code
_entity_poly.pdbx_strand_id
1 'polypeptide(L)'
;MLKLNKYLIKLTAGENLTFDESYKAGKELLSDNVEQVEAGALLSLLSAKGETATELLGFHQAISETGRKIKLLDRFVDIVGTGGDRAGTLNISTGGSLLTAACGIPVIKHGNRAMSSKCGSADVLSELGYNLNLPENKFSEELANRNFLFCFAPNYYPVLRNLSPVRKKLAIPTLFNLLGPLLNPAGREHLILGVYSQKYVAIIAEVLHKLGTSKSLVFHANGLDELSTLGTINAKLVTRDGVSDFTINPEELGLAKASLADLAGGERMYNAQMLIRTLNGERTGATDSLVLNAAAALFVYGKAASIAEGVKRASARIKEGDIIKLNKLQQIVARKYQAPQKRKSMKAALLAKPFAVISEIKRASPSAGHIADIGDPVQRAKHYVSIGAAAISVLTDAGFNGTMNDLRNVVAGLKDTPVPILCKDFMLTPPQIAEAAEAGADVILLIVHVLKENTIEMARIAHSFGLEVLVEVHDASELEIALQAEADVIGVNQRDLNDFSMHADKFAELIELIPADKVKVAESGLKTREQALAAINLGYDGVLVGEALSRLSNPAEFFGV
;
A
#
# COMPACT_ATOMS: atom_id res chain seq x y z
N MET A 1 25.96 -45.14 -10.16
CA MET A 1 26.62 -44.96 -8.84
C MET A 1 26.11 -43.64 -8.27
N LEU A 2 25.58 -43.65 -7.04
CA LEU A 2 25.07 -42.47 -6.34
C LEU A 2 26.18 -41.41 -6.23
N LYS A 3 25.95 -40.20 -6.77
CA LYS A 3 27.03 -39.23 -7.03
C LYS A 3 27.47 -38.47 -5.78
N LEU A 4 26.58 -38.33 -4.79
CA LEU A 4 26.85 -37.61 -3.55
C LEU A 4 27.35 -38.53 -2.42
N ASN A 5 27.19 -39.85 -2.55
CA ASN A 5 27.50 -40.85 -1.53
C ASN A 5 28.87 -40.65 -0.83
N LYS A 6 29.93 -40.37 -1.58
CA LYS A 6 31.28 -40.13 -0.99
C LYS A 6 31.32 -38.95 0.00
N TYR A 7 30.51 -37.92 -0.21
CA TYR A 7 30.41 -36.78 0.70
C TYR A 7 29.54 -37.13 1.91
N LEU A 8 28.48 -37.92 1.71
CA LEU A 8 27.60 -38.39 2.80
C LEU A 8 28.37 -39.24 3.82
N ILE A 9 29.29 -40.10 3.36
CA ILE A 9 30.13 -40.93 4.24
C ILE A 9 30.95 -40.06 5.20
N LYS A 10 31.64 -39.02 4.68
CA LYS A 10 32.42 -38.08 5.50
C LYS A 10 31.54 -37.32 6.49
N LEU A 11 30.43 -36.77 6.02
CA LEU A 11 29.54 -35.98 6.87
C LEU A 11 28.89 -36.83 7.98
N THR A 12 28.62 -38.11 7.71
CA THR A 12 28.13 -39.06 8.73
C THR A 12 29.17 -39.32 9.81
N ALA A 13 30.46 -39.27 9.47
CA ALA A 13 31.56 -39.34 10.43
C ALA A 13 31.83 -38.00 11.18
N GLY A 14 31.04 -36.95 10.90
CA GLY A 14 31.24 -35.62 11.48
C GLY A 14 32.41 -34.84 10.86
N GLU A 15 32.97 -35.31 9.74
CA GLU A 15 34.08 -34.67 9.07
C GLU A 15 33.63 -33.48 8.21
N ASN A 16 34.46 -32.44 8.14
CA ASN A 16 34.22 -31.29 7.28
C ASN A 16 34.63 -31.61 5.83
N LEU A 17 33.86 -31.10 4.87
CA LEU A 17 34.27 -31.12 3.47
C LEU A 17 35.32 -30.02 3.23
N THR A 18 36.32 -30.34 2.41
CA THR A 18 37.23 -29.34 1.85
C THR A 18 36.50 -28.42 0.86
N PHE A 19 37.11 -27.30 0.50
CA PHE A 19 36.54 -26.37 -0.47
C PHE A 19 36.18 -27.06 -1.81
N ASP A 20 37.11 -27.86 -2.35
CA ASP A 20 36.92 -28.57 -3.62
C ASP A 20 35.81 -29.64 -3.51
N GLU A 21 35.74 -30.34 -2.39
CA GLU A 21 34.66 -31.29 -2.12
C GLU A 21 33.30 -30.59 -2.02
N SER A 22 33.21 -29.46 -1.30
CA SER A 22 31.98 -28.66 -1.20
C SER A 22 31.56 -28.07 -2.53
N TYR A 23 32.51 -27.56 -3.32
CA TYR A 23 32.25 -27.07 -4.67
C TYR A 23 31.67 -28.18 -5.56
N LYS A 24 32.35 -29.34 -5.62
CA LYS A 24 31.88 -30.49 -6.42
C LYS A 24 30.54 -31.04 -5.91
N ALA A 25 30.34 -31.13 -4.60
CA ALA A 25 29.06 -31.52 -4.01
C ALA A 25 27.95 -30.53 -4.40
N GLY A 26 28.25 -29.22 -4.37
CA GLY A 26 27.34 -28.18 -4.83
C GLY A 26 26.97 -28.33 -6.31
N LYS A 27 27.92 -28.62 -7.21
CA LYS A 27 27.63 -28.84 -8.63
C LYS A 27 26.71 -30.04 -8.86
N GLU A 28 26.93 -31.14 -8.12
CA GLU A 28 26.05 -32.31 -8.22
C GLU A 28 24.67 -32.05 -7.62
N LEU A 29 24.61 -31.32 -6.49
CA LEU A 29 23.35 -30.91 -5.85
C LEU A 29 22.49 -30.02 -6.76
N LEU A 30 23.13 -29.20 -7.61
CA LEU A 30 22.46 -28.32 -8.57
C LEU A 30 22.20 -28.97 -9.94
N SER A 31 22.52 -30.25 -10.11
CA SER A 31 22.27 -30.94 -11.39
C SER A 31 20.76 -31.16 -11.63
N ASP A 32 20.34 -31.15 -12.90
CA ASP A 32 18.92 -31.32 -13.26
C ASP A 32 18.34 -32.68 -12.83
N ASN A 33 19.19 -33.69 -12.67
CA ASN A 33 18.83 -35.05 -12.27
C ASN A 33 19.27 -35.39 -10.85
N VAL A 34 19.35 -34.39 -9.95
CA VAL A 34 19.73 -34.63 -8.56
C VAL A 34 18.72 -35.56 -7.88
N GLU A 35 19.23 -36.65 -7.31
CA GLU A 35 18.43 -37.60 -6.54
C GLU A 35 18.00 -36.94 -5.22
N GLN A 36 16.70 -36.97 -4.92
CA GLN A 36 16.10 -36.17 -3.86
C GLN A 36 16.45 -36.71 -2.46
N VAL A 37 16.65 -38.02 -2.29
CA VAL A 37 17.07 -38.61 -1.01
C VAL A 37 18.53 -38.25 -0.71
N GLU A 38 19.43 -38.35 -1.68
CA GLU A 38 20.83 -37.92 -1.54
C GLU A 38 20.92 -36.41 -1.20
N ALA A 39 20.14 -35.58 -1.89
CA ALA A 39 20.09 -34.14 -1.62
C ALA A 39 19.57 -33.86 -0.20
N GLY A 40 18.51 -34.54 0.22
CA GLY A 40 17.96 -34.43 1.57
C GLY A 40 18.98 -34.83 2.65
N ALA A 41 19.66 -35.96 2.44
CA ALA A 41 20.69 -36.47 3.34
C ALA A 41 21.87 -35.49 3.45
N LEU A 42 22.37 -34.98 2.31
CA LEU A 42 23.48 -34.02 2.28
C LEU A 42 23.16 -32.76 3.11
N LEU A 43 22.00 -32.16 2.85
CA LEU A 43 21.56 -30.93 3.52
C LEU A 43 21.34 -31.15 5.03
N SER A 44 20.79 -32.30 5.40
CA SER A 44 20.51 -32.62 6.80
C SER A 44 21.80 -32.89 7.58
N LEU A 45 22.75 -33.63 6.99
CA LEU A 45 24.04 -33.92 7.62
C LEU A 45 24.92 -32.67 7.75
N LEU A 46 24.93 -31.78 6.75
CA LEU A 46 25.62 -30.48 6.86
C LEU A 46 25.04 -29.64 7.99
N SER A 47 23.72 -29.53 8.07
CA SER A 47 23.05 -28.78 9.14
C SER A 47 23.29 -29.39 10.53
N ALA A 48 23.26 -30.71 10.65
CA ALA A 48 23.47 -31.42 11.91
C ALA A 48 24.91 -31.29 12.42
N LYS A 49 25.89 -31.43 11.51
CA LYS A 49 27.32 -31.22 11.81
C LYS A 49 27.61 -29.75 12.17
N GLY A 50 26.94 -28.83 11.49
CA GLY A 50 27.28 -27.41 11.47
C GLY A 50 28.20 -27.10 10.30
N GLU A 51 27.79 -26.13 9.49
CA GLU A 51 28.52 -25.69 8.30
C GLU A 51 29.74 -24.84 8.67
N THR A 52 30.86 -25.08 7.99
CA THR A 52 32.08 -24.27 8.13
C THR A 52 32.17 -23.18 7.06
N ALA A 53 33.01 -22.17 7.27
CA ALA A 53 33.25 -21.12 6.29
C ALA A 53 33.77 -21.69 4.95
N THR A 54 34.69 -22.66 5.01
CA THR A 54 35.24 -23.36 3.84
C THR A 54 34.15 -24.06 3.04
N GLU A 55 33.24 -24.75 3.71
CA GLU A 55 32.12 -25.45 3.05
C GLU A 55 31.18 -24.45 2.38
N LEU A 56 30.78 -23.40 3.10
CA LEU A 56 29.92 -22.35 2.56
C LEU A 56 30.55 -21.67 1.34
N LEU A 57 31.86 -21.43 1.32
CA LEU A 57 32.55 -20.86 0.16
C LEU A 57 32.50 -21.77 -1.07
N GLY A 58 32.71 -23.09 -0.90
CA GLY A 58 32.62 -24.04 -2.00
C GLY A 58 31.22 -24.11 -2.60
N PHE A 59 30.19 -24.23 -1.74
CA PHE A 59 28.79 -24.20 -2.19
C PHE A 59 28.39 -22.84 -2.79
N HIS A 60 28.88 -21.73 -2.22
CA HIS A 60 28.65 -20.38 -2.73
C HIS A 60 29.15 -20.26 -4.17
N GLN A 61 30.38 -20.71 -4.46
CA GLN A 61 30.92 -20.69 -5.81
C GLN A 61 30.07 -21.52 -6.76
N ALA A 62 29.74 -22.76 -6.38
CA ALA A 62 28.95 -23.66 -7.23
C ALA A 62 27.59 -23.06 -7.61
N ILE A 63 26.89 -22.43 -6.64
CA ILE A 63 25.59 -21.78 -6.89
C ILE A 63 25.76 -20.51 -7.72
N SER A 64 26.76 -19.68 -7.41
CA SER A 64 26.97 -18.39 -8.08
C SER A 64 27.29 -18.53 -9.57
N GLU A 65 27.91 -19.63 -9.99
CA GLU A 65 28.16 -19.94 -11.39
C GLU A 65 26.89 -20.26 -12.19
N THR A 66 25.81 -20.69 -11.53
CA THR A 66 24.52 -20.98 -12.17
C THR A 66 23.60 -19.76 -12.25
N GLY A 67 23.94 -18.70 -11.49
CA GLY A 67 23.10 -17.53 -11.35
C GLY A 67 23.27 -16.52 -12.49
N ARG A 68 22.19 -15.82 -12.84
CA ARG A 68 22.28 -14.62 -13.68
C ARG A 68 22.90 -13.47 -12.87
N LYS A 69 23.89 -12.79 -13.46
CA LYS A 69 24.59 -11.66 -12.81
C LYS A 69 24.10 -10.34 -13.36
N ILE A 70 23.92 -9.37 -12.47
CA ILE A 70 23.62 -7.99 -12.86
C ILE A 70 24.93 -7.21 -12.90
N LYS A 71 25.15 -6.44 -13.96
CA LYS A 71 26.24 -5.46 -14.02
C LYS A 71 25.69 -4.07 -13.73
N LEU A 72 26.03 -3.52 -12.57
CA LEU A 72 25.74 -2.13 -12.20
C LEU A 72 27.04 -1.41 -11.89
N LEU A 73 27.11 -0.12 -12.21
CA LEU A 73 28.31 0.70 -12.04
C LEU A 73 28.40 1.31 -10.62
N ASP A 74 27.28 1.36 -9.91
CA ASP A 74 27.18 2.09 -8.64
C ASP A 74 27.41 1.18 -7.43
N ARG A 75 28.09 1.74 -6.42
CA ARG A 75 28.22 1.13 -5.10
C ARG A 75 26.84 1.07 -4.44
N PHE A 76 26.53 -0.06 -3.80
CA PHE A 76 25.25 -0.25 -3.11
C PHE A 76 25.43 -0.92 -1.75
N VAL A 77 24.34 -0.96 -0.97
CA VAL A 77 24.21 -1.75 0.25
C VAL A 77 23.06 -2.75 0.15
N ASP A 78 23.22 -3.93 0.74
CA ASP A 78 22.14 -4.89 0.96
C ASP A 78 21.88 -5.04 2.46
N ILE A 79 20.60 -5.01 2.86
CA ILE A 79 20.18 -5.25 4.24
C ILE A 79 19.36 -6.53 4.22
N VAL A 80 19.90 -7.60 4.78
CA VAL A 80 19.39 -8.95 4.56
C VAL A 80 19.59 -9.83 5.78
N GLY A 81 18.68 -10.76 6.00
CA GLY A 81 18.76 -11.78 7.03
C GLY A 81 18.78 -13.18 6.41
N THR A 82 19.36 -14.13 7.11
CA THR A 82 19.32 -15.56 6.74
C THR A 82 17.92 -16.18 6.79
N GLY A 83 16.99 -15.51 7.49
CA GLY A 83 15.72 -16.05 7.95
C GLY A 83 15.89 -17.23 8.91
N GLY A 84 14.77 -17.73 9.43
CA GLY A 84 14.74 -18.97 10.21
C GLY A 84 14.91 -18.82 11.72
N ASP A 85 14.95 -17.59 12.24
CA ASP A 85 14.83 -17.29 13.68
C ASP A 85 13.42 -17.57 14.24
N ARG A 86 12.42 -17.69 13.36
CA ARG A 86 11.00 -17.96 13.66
C ARG A 86 10.36 -16.91 14.57
N ALA A 87 10.93 -15.71 14.64
CA ALA A 87 10.44 -14.65 15.51
C ALA A 87 9.14 -14.00 15.00
N GLY A 88 8.87 -14.12 13.69
CA GLY A 88 7.65 -13.58 13.09
C GLY A 88 7.55 -12.06 13.20
N THR A 89 8.70 -11.37 13.16
CA THR A 89 8.78 -9.91 13.22
C THR A 89 8.16 -9.26 11.98
N LEU A 90 7.89 -7.97 12.08
CA LEU A 90 7.68 -7.11 10.92
C LEU A 90 8.87 -7.27 9.97
N ASN A 91 8.68 -7.04 8.68
CA ASN A 91 9.77 -7.01 7.70
C ASN A 91 10.73 -5.81 7.93
N ILE A 92 11.45 -5.80 9.06
CA ILE A 92 12.31 -4.69 9.53
C ILE A 92 13.45 -4.47 8.55
N SER A 93 14.10 -5.53 8.06
CA SER A 93 15.16 -5.39 7.06
C SER A 93 14.66 -4.74 5.77
N THR A 94 13.42 -5.02 5.34
CA THR A 94 12.79 -4.36 4.18
C THR A 94 12.47 -2.90 4.48
N GLY A 95 11.89 -2.61 5.64
CA GLY A 95 11.63 -1.22 6.06
C GLY A 95 12.90 -0.38 6.17
N GLY A 96 13.95 -0.94 6.79
CA GLY A 96 15.27 -0.31 6.90
C GLY A 96 15.93 -0.10 5.54
N SER A 97 15.72 -1.02 4.58
CA SER A 97 16.18 -0.86 3.20
C SER A 97 15.53 0.33 2.50
N LEU A 98 14.21 0.48 2.64
CA LEU A 98 13.48 1.60 2.06
C LEU A 98 13.88 2.94 2.70
N LEU A 99 14.06 2.97 4.03
CA LEU A 99 14.57 4.15 4.72
C LEU A 99 15.99 4.52 4.29
N THR A 100 16.86 3.52 4.10
CA THR A 100 18.24 3.72 3.61
C THR A 100 18.25 4.32 2.21
N ALA A 101 17.41 3.81 1.30
CA ALA A 101 17.22 4.36 -0.03
C ALA A 101 16.70 5.81 0.01
N ALA A 102 15.75 6.09 0.90
CA ALA A 102 15.23 7.42 1.13
C ALA A 102 16.26 8.41 1.71
N CYS A 103 17.33 7.91 2.35
CA CYS A 103 18.50 8.69 2.76
C CYS A 103 19.51 8.92 1.62
N GLY A 104 19.19 8.53 0.38
CA GLY A 104 20.01 8.76 -0.81
C GLY A 104 21.11 7.71 -1.04
N ILE A 105 20.98 6.53 -0.44
CA ILE A 105 21.95 5.43 -0.61
C ILE A 105 21.38 4.37 -1.55
N PRO A 106 22.08 3.98 -2.63
CA PRO A 106 21.63 2.88 -3.46
C PRO A 106 21.53 1.58 -2.66
N VAL A 107 20.33 1.01 -2.63
CA VAL A 107 20.03 -0.27 -2.01
C VAL A 107 19.63 -1.26 -3.08
N ILE A 108 20.35 -2.38 -3.15
CA ILE A 108 19.97 -3.52 -3.99
C ILE A 108 19.70 -4.68 -3.05
N LYS A 109 18.42 -4.90 -2.75
CA LYS A 109 18.00 -5.93 -1.81
C LYS A 109 17.76 -7.24 -2.56
N HIS A 110 18.47 -8.30 -2.17
CA HIS A 110 18.17 -9.64 -2.63
C HIS A 110 17.17 -10.31 -1.68
N GLY A 111 16.12 -10.93 -2.22
CA GLY A 111 15.09 -11.51 -1.37
C GLY A 111 14.21 -12.52 -2.07
N ASN A 112 13.39 -13.21 -1.27
CA ASN A 112 12.46 -14.23 -1.73
C ASN A 112 11.10 -14.08 -1.03
N ARG A 113 10.12 -14.87 -1.49
CA ARG A 113 8.86 -15.08 -0.77
C ARG A 113 9.08 -15.94 0.45
N ALA A 114 8.16 -15.85 1.41
CA ALA A 114 8.22 -16.70 2.59
C ALA A 114 8.17 -18.19 2.23
N MET A 115 9.06 -18.97 2.85
CA MET A 115 9.00 -20.44 2.86
C MET A 115 8.51 -20.98 4.21
N SER A 116 8.78 -20.28 5.31
CA SER A 116 8.47 -20.69 6.68
C SER A 116 7.94 -19.56 7.58
N SER A 117 7.93 -18.29 7.12
CA SER A 117 7.31 -17.15 7.82
C SER A 117 5.92 -16.84 7.25
N LYS A 118 5.16 -15.97 7.91
CA LYS A 118 3.85 -15.48 7.41
C LYS A 118 3.99 -14.51 6.23
N CYS A 119 5.13 -13.84 6.09
CA CYS A 119 5.37 -12.85 5.04
C CYS A 119 6.87 -12.71 4.76
N GLY A 120 7.29 -12.83 3.50
CA GLY A 120 8.65 -12.57 3.06
C GLY A 120 8.80 -11.18 2.45
N SER A 121 10.05 -10.75 2.25
CA SER A 121 10.37 -9.45 1.64
C SER A 121 9.68 -9.23 0.28
N ALA A 122 9.60 -10.26 -0.58
CA ALA A 122 8.91 -10.17 -1.86
C ALA A 122 7.39 -10.01 -1.71
N ASP A 123 6.79 -10.63 -0.69
CA ASP A 123 5.35 -10.57 -0.45
C ASP A 123 4.93 -9.17 0.00
N VAL A 124 5.66 -8.57 0.95
CA VAL A 124 5.39 -7.20 1.40
C VAL A 124 5.69 -6.17 0.32
N LEU A 125 6.78 -6.30 -0.44
CA LEU A 125 7.10 -5.37 -1.52
C LEU A 125 6.05 -5.42 -2.64
N SER A 126 5.55 -6.61 -2.99
CA SER A 126 4.45 -6.75 -3.94
C SER A 126 3.17 -6.06 -3.44
N GLU A 127 2.85 -6.19 -2.16
CA GLU A 127 1.69 -5.53 -1.52
C GLU A 127 1.86 -3.99 -1.49
N LEU A 128 3.09 -3.51 -1.38
CA LEU A 128 3.45 -2.09 -1.50
C LEU A 128 3.44 -1.60 -2.96
N GLY A 129 3.21 -2.47 -3.95
CA GLY A 129 3.12 -2.12 -5.36
C GLY A 129 4.44 -2.17 -6.14
N TYR A 130 5.49 -2.77 -5.59
CA TYR A 130 6.75 -2.96 -6.32
C TYR A 130 6.60 -4.04 -7.41
N ASN A 131 7.13 -3.75 -8.60
CA ASN A 131 7.22 -4.75 -9.66
C ASN A 131 8.40 -5.69 -9.40
N LEU A 132 8.12 -6.90 -8.89
CA LEU A 132 9.13 -7.93 -8.63
C LEU A 132 9.84 -8.46 -9.89
N ASN A 133 9.26 -8.23 -11.07
CA ASN A 133 9.78 -8.67 -12.36
C ASN A 133 10.15 -7.47 -13.24
N LEU A 134 10.75 -6.43 -12.62
CA LEU A 134 11.30 -5.31 -13.37
C LEU A 134 12.36 -5.84 -14.36
N PRO A 135 12.30 -5.46 -15.65
CA PRO A 135 13.29 -5.91 -16.63
C PRO A 135 14.64 -5.20 -16.41
N GLU A 136 15.75 -5.91 -16.67
CA GLU A 136 17.10 -5.43 -16.35
C GLU A 136 17.46 -4.09 -17.02
N ASN A 137 16.92 -3.82 -18.21
CA ASN A 137 17.13 -2.55 -18.91
C ASN A 137 16.52 -1.32 -18.19
N LYS A 138 15.72 -1.53 -17.13
CA LYS A 138 15.13 -0.48 -16.29
C LYS A 138 15.84 -0.30 -14.94
N PHE A 139 16.84 -1.12 -14.62
CA PHE A 139 17.48 -1.09 -13.29
C PHE A 139 18.20 0.22 -13.01
N SER A 140 18.96 0.75 -13.99
CA SER A 140 19.66 2.03 -13.82
C SER A 140 18.68 3.19 -13.62
N GLU A 141 17.55 3.19 -14.33
CA GLU A 141 16.49 4.19 -14.19
C GLU A 141 15.83 4.09 -12.80
N GLU A 142 15.51 2.88 -12.34
CA GLU A 142 14.90 2.66 -11.04
C GLU A 142 15.82 3.08 -9.89
N LEU A 143 17.11 2.75 -9.97
CA LEU A 143 18.10 3.19 -8.98
C LEU A 143 18.30 4.70 -9.00
N ALA A 144 18.34 5.34 -10.17
CA ALA A 144 18.44 6.80 -10.26
C ALA A 144 17.23 7.51 -9.66
N ASN A 145 16.03 6.94 -9.82
CA ASN A 145 14.78 7.55 -9.37
C ASN A 145 14.48 7.29 -7.89
N ARG A 146 14.84 6.12 -7.37
CA ARG A 146 14.38 5.66 -6.04
C ARG A 146 15.50 5.21 -5.11
N ASN A 147 16.73 5.07 -5.58
CA ASN A 147 17.84 4.43 -4.86
C ASN A 147 17.52 3.03 -4.34
N PHE A 148 16.51 2.34 -4.89
CA PHE A 148 16.10 1.02 -4.41
C PHE A 148 15.79 0.09 -5.59
N LEU A 149 16.40 -1.09 -5.56
CA LEU A 149 16.14 -2.18 -6.48
C LEU A 149 15.93 -3.47 -5.69
N PHE A 150 14.93 -4.26 -6.09
CA PHE A 150 14.69 -5.57 -5.51
C PHE A 150 15.05 -6.69 -6.50
N CYS A 151 15.99 -7.55 -6.10
CA CYS A 151 16.37 -8.73 -6.85
C CYS A 151 15.58 -9.94 -6.34
N PHE A 152 14.51 -10.32 -7.04
CA PHE A 152 13.71 -11.49 -6.67
C PHE A 152 14.44 -12.80 -6.98
N ALA A 153 14.86 -13.53 -5.95
CA ALA A 153 15.79 -14.67 -6.04
C ALA A 153 15.44 -15.73 -7.11
N PRO A 154 14.17 -16.15 -7.31
CA PRO A 154 13.82 -17.13 -8.33
C PRO A 154 14.17 -16.71 -9.77
N ASN A 155 14.27 -15.41 -10.04
CA ASN A 155 14.61 -14.91 -11.38
C ASN A 155 16.11 -15.08 -11.71
N TYR A 156 16.95 -15.17 -10.68
CA TYR A 156 18.41 -15.21 -10.84
C TYR A 156 18.98 -16.61 -10.65
N TYR A 157 18.34 -17.45 -9.83
CA TYR A 157 18.80 -18.81 -9.53
C TYR A 157 17.72 -19.86 -9.85
N PRO A 158 17.31 -20.01 -11.12
CA PRO A 158 16.22 -20.90 -11.51
C PRO A 158 16.50 -22.38 -11.17
N VAL A 159 17.77 -22.79 -11.19
CA VAL A 159 18.21 -24.15 -10.87
C VAL A 159 17.83 -24.57 -9.44
N LEU A 160 17.68 -23.62 -8.51
CA LEU A 160 17.27 -23.91 -7.14
C LEU A 160 15.83 -24.42 -7.04
N ARG A 161 15.02 -24.28 -8.10
CA ARG A 161 13.67 -24.86 -8.17
C ARG A 161 13.71 -26.39 -8.02
N ASN A 162 14.75 -27.05 -8.53
CA ASN A 162 14.92 -28.51 -8.46
C ASN A 162 15.04 -29.03 -7.02
N LEU A 163 15.46 -28.17 -6.09
CA LEU A 163 15.62 -28.49 -4.67
C LEU A 163 14.41 -28.09 -3.81
N SER A 164 13.41 -27.44 -4.42
CA SER A 164 12.21 -26.98 -3.69
C SER A 164 11.42 -28.14 -3.06
N PRO A 165 11.22 -29.31 -3.70
CA PRO A 165 10.51 -30.43 -3.09
C PRO A 165 11.20 -30.96 -1.83
N VAL A 166 12.51 -31.18 -1.88
CA VAL A 166 13.32 -31.62 -0.72
C VAL A 166 13.28 -30.59 0.40
N ARG A 167 13.53 -29.32 0.09
CA ARG A 167 13.55 -28.26 1.12
C ARG A 167 12.20 -28.11 1.81
N LYS A 168 11.08 -28.22 1.08
CA LYS A 168 9.73 -28.22 1.65
C LYS A 168 9.49 -29.41 2.59
N LYS A 169 9.95 -30.61 2.21
CA LYS A 169 9.80 -31.82 3.03
C LYS A 169 10.67 -31.80 4.27
N LEU A 170 11.90 -31.27 4.18
CA LEU A 170 12.80 -31.15 5.32
C LEU A 170 12.27 -30.17 6.38
N ALA A 171 11.72 -29.02 5.95
CA ALA A 171 11.13 -28.00 6.83
C ALA A 171 12.05 -27.51 7.98
N ILE A 172 13.37 -27.63 7.80
CA ILE A 172 14.40 -27.14 8.73
C ILE A 172 15.36 -26.18 8.02
N PRO A 173 16.04 -25.27 8.75
CA PRO A 173 17.13 -24.49 8.18
C PRO A 173 18.23 -25.39 7.62
N THR A 174 18.84 -24.97 6.52
CA THR A 174 19.97 -25.67 5.86
C THR A 174 20.98 -24.64 5.40
N LEU A 175 22.10 -25.08 4.81
CA LEU A 175 23.09 -24.20 4.19
C LEU A 175 22.48 -23.11 3.27
N PHE A 176 21.33 -23.37 2.62
CA PHE A 176 20.67 -22.38 1.77
C PHE A 176 20.17 -21.14 2.52
N ASN A 177 19.82 -21.27 3.80
CA ASN A 177 19.47 -20.12 4.65
C ASN A 177 20.69 -19.22 4.87
N LEU A 178 21.87 -19.82 5.05
CA LEU A 178 23.13 -19.11 5.23
C LEU A 178 23.64 -18.49 3.92
N LEU A 179 23.45 -19.19 2.80
CA LEU A 179 23.93 -18.73 1.49
C LEU A 179 23.03 -17.71 0.81
N GLY A 180 21.72 -17.70 1.07
CA GLY A 180 20.77 -16.76 0.45
C GLY A 180 21.24 -15.29 0.46
N PRO A 181 21.64 -14.75 1.63
CA PRO A 181 22.21 -13.40 1.75
C PRO A 181 23.51 -13.16 0.97
N LEU A 182 24.27 -14.21 0.68
CA LEU A 182 25.57 -14.13 0.01
C LEU A 182 25.45 -14.23 -1.53
N LEU A 183 24.24 -14.48 -2.04
CA LEU A 183 23.94 -14.74 -3.44
C LEU A 183 23.26 -13.53 -4.11
N ASN A 184 23.45 -12.30 -3.63
CA ASN A 184 22.91 -11.15 -4.33
C ASN A 184 23.55 -11.04 -5.74
N PRO A 185 22.75 -11.05 -6.82
CA PRO A 185 23.24 -11.10 -8.19
C PRO A 185 23.98 -9.82 -8.63
N ALA A 186 23.82 -8.71 -7.90
CA ALA A 186 24.57 -7.47 -8.11
C ALA A 186 25.95 -7.47 -7.41
N GLY A 187 26.22 -8.43 -6.53
CA GLY A 187 27.46 -8.51 -5.76
C GLY A 187 27.24 -8.35 -4.27
N ARG A 188 28.30 -8.02 -3.53
CA ARG A 188 28.30 -8.06 -2.05
C ARG A 188 29.21 -7.01 -1.41
N GLU A 189 29.14 -5.79 -1.94
CA GLU A 189 30.07 -4.73 -1.58
C GLU A 189 29.89 -4.25 -0.14
N HIS A 190 28.66 -3.99 0.29
CA HIS A 190 28.32 -3.63 1.67
C HIS A 190 27.07 -4.38 2.11
N LEU A 191 27.14 -5.02 3.27
CA LEU A 191 26.03 -5.80 3.82
C LEU A 191 25.77 -5.43 5.27
N ILE A 192 24.48 -5.33 5.59
CA ILE A 192 23.97 -5.49 6.95
C ILE A 192 23.33 -6.87 6.98
N LEU A 193 24.08 -7.85 7.50
CA LEU A 193 23.72 -9.27 7.42
C LEU A 193 23.43 -9.82 8.82
N GLY A 194 22.15 -10.10 9.08
CA GLY A 194 21.75 -10.80 10.29
C GLY A 194 21.71 -12.32 10.09
N VAL A 195 22.13 -13.06 11.10
CA VAL A 195 22.09 -14.53 11.12
C VAL A 195 21.14 -15.02 12.22
N TYR A 196 20.43 -16.12 11.95
CA TYR A 196 19.44 -16.67 12.89
C TYR A 196 20.04 -17.27 14.18
N SER A 197 21.36 -17.44 14.25
CA SER A 197 22.03 -17.99 15.43
C SER A 197 23.43 -17.41 15.62
N GLN A 198 23.75 -17.05 16.87
CA GLN A 198 25.04 -16.49 17.28
C GLN A 198 26.25 -17.29 16.77
N LYS A 199 26.14 -18.63 16.67
CA LYS A 199 27.25 -19.49 16.23
C LYS A 199 27.70 -19.19 14.80
N TYR A 200 26.82 -18.66 13.95
CA TYR A 200 27.14 -18.36 12.55
C TYR A 200 27.72 -16.97 12.33
N VAL A 201 27.73 -16.08 13.33
CA VAL A 201 28.22 -14.70 13.17
C VAL A 201 29.68 -14.70 12.73
N ALA A 202 30.55 -15.45 13.41
CA ALA A 202 31.97 -15.53 13.06
C ALA A 202 32.19 -16.23 11.71
N ILE A 203 31.43 -17.29 11.43
CA ILE A 203 31.52 -18.07 10.20
C ILE A 203 31.17 -17.20 8.98
N ILE A 204 30.04 -16.48 9.04
CA ILE A 204 29.60 -15.62 7.93
C ILE A 204 30.52 -14.40 7.79
N ALA A 205 31.05 -13.85 8.89
CA ALA A 205 32.04 -12.80 8.82
C ALA A 205 33.32 -13.24 8.09
N GLU A 206 33.82 -14.45 8.38
CA GLU A 206 34.97 -15.04 7.67
C GLU A 206 34.67 -15.26 6.18
N VAL A 207 33.47 -15.78 5.86
CA VAL A 207 33.02 -15.98 4.48
C VAL A 207 32.99 -14.65 3.72
N LEU A 208 32.39 -13.60 4.29
CA LEU A 208 32.33 -12.28 3.66
C LEU A 208 33.71 -11.65 3.45
N HIS A 209 34.62 -11.82 4.41
CA HIS A 209 36.00 -11.34 4.28
C HIS A 209 36.71 -12.04 3.11
N LYS A 210 36.63 -13.38 3.04
CA LYS A 210 37.22 -14.17 1.95
C LYS A 210 36.60 -13.87 0.58
N LEU A 211 35.33 -13.46 0.56
CA LEU A 211 34.63 -13.05 -0.66
C LEU A 211 34.89 -11.58 -1.05
N GLY A 212 35.69 -10.85 -0.26
CA GLY A 212 36.18 -9.52 -0.61
C GLY A 212 35.16 -8.38 -0.43
N THR A 213 34.28 -8.47 0.57
CA THR A 213 33.37 -7.35 0.90
C THR A 213 34.17 -6.07 1.25
N SER A 214 33.65 -4.89 0.91
CA SER A 214 34.32 -3.61 1.23
C SER A 214 34.16 -3.27 2.71
N LYS A 215 32.93 -3.21 3.19
CA LYS A 215 32.59 -2.99 4.60
C LYS A 215 31.20 -3.54 4.89
N SER A 216 31.11 -4.49 5.83
CA SER A 216 29.88 -5.17 6.18
C SER A 216 29.77 -5.40 7.68
N LEU A 217 28.54 -5.51 8.18
CA LEU A 217 28.24 -5.83 9.56
C LEU A 217 27.50 -7.16 9.62
N VAL A 218 28.05 -8.13 10.35
CA VAL A 218 27.42 -9.44 10.58
C VAL A 218 27.01 -9.55 12.04
N PHE A 219 25.77 -9.92 12.32
CA PHE A 219 25.27 -9.91 13.70
C PHE A 219 24.21 -10.97 13.96
N HIS A 220 23.97 -11.22 15.24
CA HIS A 220 22.78 -11.87 15.75
C HIS A 220 22.29 -11.03 16.93
N ALA A 221 21.06 -10.53 16.84
CA ALA A 221 20.57 -9.46 17.69
C ALA A 221 19.45 -9.97 18.61
N ASN A 222 19.82 -10.37 19.83
CA ASN A 222 18.86 -10.76 20.87
C ASN A 222 17.87 -11.85 20.42
N GLY A 223 18.36 -12.85 19.68
CA GLY A 223 17.51 -13.94 19.14
C GLY A 223 17.00 -13.68 17.72
N LEU A 224 17.26 -12.51 17.16
CA LEU A 224 16.79 -12.11 15.82
C LEU A 224 17.92 -12.04 14.80
N ASP A 225 17.58 -12.21 13.53
CA ASP A 225 18.44 -11.91 12.38
C ASP A 225 18.21 -10.50 11.79
N GLU A 226 17.69 -9.58 12.61
CA GLU A 226 17.45 -8.18 12.26
C GLU A 226 18.01 -7.27 13.36
N LEU A 227 18.62 -6.12 13.00
CA LEU A 227 19.02 -5.14 14.02
C LEU A 227 17.74 -4.62 14.68
N SER A 228 17.66 -4.73 15.99
CA SER A 228 16.48 -4.35 16.78
C SER A 228 16.88 -3.58 18.02
N THR A 229 15.92 -2.87 18.62
CA THR A 229 16.16 -2.12 19.86
C THR A 229 15.79 -2.92 21.12
N LEU A 230 15.86 -4.26 21.06
CA LEU A 230 15.58 -5.13 22.22
C LEU A 230 16.66 -5.03 23.31
N GLY A 231 17.91 -4.78 22.91
CA GLY A 231 19.04 -4.64 23.81
C GLY A 231 20.37 -4.48 23.07
N THR A 232 21.47 -4.67 23.79
CA THR A 232 22.81 -4.61 23.21
C THR A 232 23.02 -5.73 22.19
N ILE A 233 23.63 -5.38 21.06
CA ILE A 233 23.89 -6.26 19.93
C ILE A 233 25.41 -6.45 19.78
N ASN A 234 25.84 -7.71 19.74
CA ASN A 234 27.21 -8.07 19.40
C ASN A 234 27.28 -8.46 17.92
N ALA A 235 28.24 -7.87 17.23
CA ALA A 235 28.43 -8.00 15.81
C ALA A 235 29.91 -8.17 15.46
N LYS A 236 30.16 -8.51 14.20
CA LYS A 236 31.48 -8.50 13.58
C LYS A 236 31.46 -7.45 12.47
N LEU A 237 32.40 -6.51 12.54
CA LEU A 237 32.67 -5.59 11.44
C LEU A 237 33.66 -6.27 10.50
N VAL A 238 33.27 -6.42 9.24
CA VAL A 238 34.07 -7.05 8.19
C VAL A 238 34.51 -5.98 7.22
N THR A 239 35.81 -5.89 6.98
CA THR A 239 36.41 -4.99 6.01
C THR A 239 37.37 -5.76 5.11
N ARG A 240 37.94 -5.08 4.11
CA ARG A 240 39.04 -5.64 3.30
C ARG A 240 40.26 -6.01 4.15
N ASP A 241 40.50 -5.28 5.24
CA ASP A 241 41.68 -5.45 6.09
C ASP A 241 41.51 -6.56 7.14
N GLY A 242 40.28 -6.99 7.42
CA GLY A 242 40.01 -8.07 8.37
C GLY A 242 38.63 -8.01 9.01
N VAL A 243 38.48 -8.82 10.05
CA VAL A 243 37.26 -8.95 10.86
C VAL A 243 37.55 -8.52 12.29
N SER A 244 36.74 -7.62 12.84
CA SER A 244 36.85 -7.15 14.23
C SER A 244 35.53 -7.29 14.98
N ASP A 245 35.61 -7.36 16.31
CA ASP A 245 34.44 -7.24 17.17
C ASP A 245 33.82 -5.84 17.07
N PHE A 246 32.50 -5.78 17.20
CA PHE A 246 31.74 -4.54 17.16
C PHE A 246 30.49 -4.67 18.04
N THR A 247 30.18 -3.64 18.83
CA THR A 247 29.03 -3.64 19.73
C THR A 247 28.16 -2.43 19.46
N ILE A 248 26.85 -2.64 19.49
CA ILE A 248 25.84 -1.60 19.31
C ILE A 248 24.96 -1.60 20.54
N ASN A 249 24.87 -0.45 21.22
CA ASN A 249 23.91 -0.23 22.29
C ASN A 249 22.84 0.77 21.81
N PRO A 250 21.62 0.32 21.48
CA PRO A 250 20.55 1.20 20.99
C PRO A 250 20.22 2.34 21.95
N GLU A 251 20.27 2.12 23.26
CA GLU A 251 19.92 3.14 24.27
C GLU A 251 20.94 4.29 24.27
N GLU A 252 22.24 3.98 24.11
CA GLU A 252 23.31 5.00 23.96
C GLU A 252 23.18 5.82 22.68
N LEU A 253 22.47 5.29 21.67
CA LEU A 253 22.16 5.99 20.42
C LEU A 253 20.90 6.87 20.53
N GLY A 254 20.22 6.89 21.67
CA GLY A 254 18.98 7.63 21.90
C GLY A 254 17.74 6.97 21.29
N LEU A 255 17.80 5.67 20.98
CA LEU A 255 16.69 4.89 20.47
C LEU A 255 15.87 4.28 21.62
N ALA A 256 14.54 4.24 21.46
CA ALA A 256 13.67 3.63 22.47
C ALA A 256 13.80 2.10 22.43
N LYS A 257 13.87 1.52 23.63
CA LYS A 257 13.85 0.07 23.80
C LYS A 257 12.49 -0.50 23.38
N ALA A 258 12.50 -1.50 22.50
CA ALA A 258 11.31 -2.23 22.09
C ALA A 258 11.16 -3.53 22.89
N SER A 259 9.95 -4.07 22.95
CA SER A 259 9.68 -5.47 23.27
C SER A 259 9.55 -6.30 21.99
N LEU A 260 9.58 -7.64 22.11
CA LEU A 260 9.30 -8.51 20.96
C LEU A 260 7.89 -8.29 20.39
N ALA A 261 6.92 -7.95 21.25
CA ALA A 261 5.54 -7.67 20.83
C ALA A 261 5.45 -6.40 19.96
N ASP A 262 6.27 -5.39 20.25
CA ASP A 262 6.34 -4.15 19.47
C ASP A 262 6.88 -4.36 18.06
N LEU A 263 7.65 -5.43 17.86
CA LEU A 263 8.26 -5.82 16.60
C LEU A 263 7.47 -6.90 15.86
N ALA A 264 6.34 -7.38 16.42
CA ALA A 264 5.58 -8.47 15.86
C ALA A 264 5.02 -8.12 14.46
N GLY A 265 5.21 -9.04 13.52
CA GLY A 265 4.67 -8.97 12.17
C GLY A 265 3.37 -9.78 12.04
N GLY A 266 2.84 -9.82 10.82
CA GLY A 266 1.63 -10.56 10.51
C GLY A 266 1.63 -11.10 9.09
N GLU A 267 0.44 -11.19 8.51
CA GLU A 267 0.26 -11.48 7.08
C GLU A 267 0.81 -10.33 6.22
N ARG A 268 0.89 -10.56 4.90
CA ARG A 268 1.43 -9.58 3.94
C ARG A 268 0.81 -8.18 4.05
N MET A 269 -0.51 -8.10 4.21
CA MET A 269 -1.25 -6.85 4.31
C MET A 269 -0.90 -6.08 5.59
N TYR A 270 -0.83 -6.78 6.72
CA TYR A 270 -0.45 -6.18 8.00
C TYR A 270 0.97 -5.62 7.95
N ASN A 271 1.92 -6.38 7.39
CA ASN A 271 3.30 -5.92 7.22
C ASN A 271 3.36 -4.66 6.34
N ALA A 272 2.65 -4.65 5.21
CA ALA A 272 2.62 -3.51 4.31
C ALA A 272 2.05 -2.26 4.98
N GLN A 273 0.93 -2.39 5.70
CA GLN A 273 0.32 -1.29 6.44
C GLN A 273 1.23 -0.73 7.54
N MET A 274 1.87 -1.60 8.33
CA MET A 274 2.79 -1.17 9.38
C MET A 274 4.04 -0.47 8.81
N LEU A 275 4.59 -0.96 7.70
CA LEU A 275 5.69 -0.28 7.01
C LEU A 275 5.26 1.08 6.45
N ILE A 276 4.07 1.17 5.83
CA ILE A 276 3.50 2.43 5.35
C ILE A 276 3.41 3.46 6.47
N ARG A 277 2.77 3.09 7.60
CA ARG A 277 2.59 3.98 8.76
C ARG A 277 3.94 4.48 9.26
N THR A 278 4.85 3.54 9.51
CA THR A 278 6.17 3.81 10.09
C THR A 278 7.04 4.69 9.18
N LEU A 279 7.11 4.35 7.88
CA LEU A 279 7.95 5.06 6.92
C LEU A 279 7.36 6.39 6.44
N ASN A 280 6.06 6.63 6.67
CA ASN A 280 5.41 7.91 6.38
C ASN A 280 5.24 8.80 7.62
N GLY A 281 6.06 8.59 8.65
CA GLY A 281 6.23 9.52 9.78
C GLY A 281 5.45 9.18 11.05
N GLU A 282 4.64 8.13 11.05
CA GLU A 282 3.97 7.67 12.28
C GLU A 282 4.95 6.90 13.18
N ARG A 283 5.04 7.27 14.46
CA ARG A 283 5.87 6.53 15.41
C ARG A 283 5.17 5.24 15.86
N THR A 284 5.79 4.11 15.56
CA THR A 284 5.38 2.75 15.90
C THR A 284 6.47 2.02 16.70
N GLY A 285 6.15 0.85 17.25
CA GLY A 285 7.11 -0.01 17.96
C GLY A 285 8.34 -0.42 17.12
N ALA A 286 8.21 -0.44 15.78
CA ALA A 286 9.29 -0.81 14.87
C ALA A 286 10.15 0.38 14.40
N THR A 287 9.75 1.63 14.68
CA THR A 287 10.38 2.84 14.12
C THR A 287 11.87 2.89 14.40
N ASP A 288 12.26 2.70 15.66
CA ASP A 288 13.65 2.84 16.08
C ASP A 288 14.51 1.65 15.60
N SER A 289 13.92 0.47 15.39
CA SER A 289 14.60 -0.67 14.73
C SER A 289 14.84 -0.41 13.25
N LEU A 290 13.88 0.20 12.53
CA LEU A 290 14.07 0.61 11.12
C LEU A 290 15.17 1.66 11.00
N VAL A 291 15.17 2.65 11.90
CA VAL A 291 16.23 3.68 12.01
C VAL A 291 17.58 3.03 12.25
N LEU A 292 17.68 2.06 13.16
CA LEU A 292 18.94 1.39 13.46
C LEU A 292 19.52 0.64 12.26
N ASN A 293 18.68 -0.08 11.50
CA ASN A 293 19.11 -0.75 10.28
C ASN A 293 19.63 0.24 9.24
N ALA A 294 18.91 1.36 9.04
CA ALA A 294 19.34 2.39 8.10
C ALA A 294 20.61 3.12 8.56
N ALA A 295 20.75 3.37 9.86
CA ALA A 295 21.94 3.97 10.45
C ALA A 295 23.19 3.09 10.25
N ALA A 296 23.05 1.78 10.48
CA ALA A 296 24.12 0.82 10.22
C ALA A 296 24.49 0.79 8.73
N ALA A 297 23.48 0.80 7.84
CA ALA A 297 23.68 0.84 6.39
C ALA A 297 24.44 2.10 5.93
N LEU A 298 24.05 3.29 6.44
CA LEU A 298 24.75 4.55 6.19
C LEU A 298 26.22 4.52 6.63
N PHE A 299 26.49 3.89 7.78
CA PHE A 299 27.84 3.73 8.32
C PHE A 299 28.72 2.75 7.52
N VAL A 300 28.18 1.59 7.12
CA VAL A 300 28.95 0.63 6.32
C VAL A 300 29.20 1.14 4.90
N TYR A 301 28.23 1.87 4.32
CA TYR A 301 28.40 2.49 3.01
C TYR A 301 29.42 3.65 3.00
N GLY A 302 29.65 4.26 4.17
CA GLY A 302 30.60 5.36 4.37
C GLY A 302 30.00 6.76 4.19
N LYS A 303 28.68 6.89 4.29
CA LYS A 303 27.99 8.20 4.27
C LYS A 303 27.72 8.76 5.66
N ALA A 304 27.91 7.97 6.71
CA ALA A 304 28.01 8.40 8.09
C ALA A 304 29.33 7.88 8.71
N ALA A 305 30.01 8.70 9.50
CA ALA A 305 31.27 8.32 10.16
C ALA A 305 31.05 7.35 11.33
N SER A 306 29.84 7.33 11.90
CA SER A 306 29.46 6.43 12.99
C SER A 306 27.98 6.03 12.89
N ILE A 307 27.57 4.98 13.62
CA ILE A 307 26.15 4.61 13.71
C ILE A 307 25.34 5.72 14.39
N ALA A 308 25.90 6.44 15.37
CA ALA A 308 25.21 7.56 16.02
C ALA A 308 24.89 8.69 15.02
N GLU A 309 25.80 9.00 14.10
CA GLU A 309 25.53 9.94 13.01
C GLU A 309 24.48 9.36 12.03
N GLY A 310 24.57 8.07 11.71
CA GLY A 310 23.57 7.37 10.92
C GLY A 310 22.17 7.45 11.52
N VAL A 311 22.03 7.28 12.84
CA VAL A 311 20.76 7.38 13.58
C VAL A 311 20.19 8.78 13.43
N LYS A 312 20.98 9.84 13.66
CA LYS A 312 20.52 11.23 13.50
C LYS A 312 19.93 11.48 12.10
N ARG A 313 20.61 11.01 11.05
CA ARG A 313 20.16 11.19 9.66
C ARG A 313 18.91 10.37 9.35
N ALA A 314 18.90 9.09 9.73
CA ALA A 314 17.75 8.20 9.49
C ALA A 314 16.51 8.63 10.28
N SER A 315 16.67 9.08 11.53
CA SER A 315 15.58 9.64 12.35
C SER A 315 15.03 10.95 11.79
N ALA A 316 15.89 11.82 11.23
CA ALA A 316 15.41 13.01 10.53
C ALA A 316 14.59 12.62 9.29
N ARG A 317 15.12 11.70 8.47
CA ARG A 317 14.46 11.28 7.23
C ARG A 317 13.12 10.59 7.48
N ILE A 318 13.03 9.68 8.45
CA ILE A 318 11.76 8.98 8.73
C ILE A 318 10.68 9.93 9.27
N LYS A 319 11.08 10.97 10.01
CA LYS A 319 10.16 11.99 10.54
C LYS A 319 9.56 12.88 9.45
N GLU A 320 10.31 13.15 8.38
CA GLU A 320 9.78 13.86 7.19
C GLU A 320 8.64 13.07 6.52
N GLY A 321 8.62 11.74 6.68
CA GLY A 321 7.61 10.87 6.07
C GLY A 321 7.73 10.79 4.55
N ASP A 322 6.63 10.43 3.87
CA ASP A 322 6.54 10.28 2.41
C ASP A 322 7.69 9.44 1.79
N ILE A 323 8.08 8.36 2.47
CA ILE A 323 9.07 7.41 1.94
C ILE A 323 8.37 6.40 1.02
N ILE A 324 7.23 5.87 1.46
CA ILE A 324 6.40 5.01 0.63
C ILE A 324 5.32 5.87 -0.01
N LYS A 325 5.51 6.18 -1.30
CA LYS A 325 4.48 6.83 -2.11
C LYS A 325 3.29 5.88 -2.23
N LEU A 326 2.23 6.21 -1.51
CA LEU A 326 0.99 5.45 -1.55
C LEU A 326 0.36 5.59 -2.93
N ASN A 327 -0.01 4.48 -3.56
CA ASN A 327 -0.89 4.55 -4.72
C ASN A 327 -2.29 5.02 -4.27
N LYS A 328 -3.12 5.51 -5.20
CA LYS A 328 -4.43 6.09 -4.86
C LYS A 328 -5.30 5.14 -4.01
N LEU A 329 -5.27 3.82 -4.26
CA LEU A 329 -5.99 2.82 -3.47
C LEU A 329 -5.41 2.64 -2.05
N GLN A 330 -4.09 2.67 -1.90
CA GLN A 330 -3.43 2.62 -0.60
C GLN A 330 -3.62 3.93 0.19
N GLN A 331 -3.76 5.08 -0.49
CA GLN A 331 -4.17 6.33 0.14
C GLN A 331 -5.61 6.22 0.66
N ILE A 332 -6.51 5.63 -0.13
CA ILE A 332 -7.90 5.31 0.27
C ILE A 332 -7.90 4.37 1.50
N VAL A 333 -7.12 3.28 1.49
CA VAL A 333 -7.05 2.31 2.59
C VAL A 333 -6.35 2.88 3.83
N ALA A 334 -5.31 3.70 3.68
CA ALA A 334 -4.66 4.38 4.81
C ALA A 334 -5.62 5.36 5.52
N ARG A 335 -6.54 5.97 4.75
CA ARG A 335 -7.60 6.84 5.28
C ARG A 335 -8.74 6.07 5.98
N LYS A 336 -8.90 4.76 5.71
CA LYS A 336 -9.87 3.88 6.39
C LYS A 336 -9.65 3.77 7.91
N TYR A 337 -8.50 4.23 8.41
CA TYR A 337 -8.17 4.29 9.84
C TYR A 337 -8.12 5.71 10.42
N GLN A 338 -8.47 6.73 9.64
CA GLN A 338 -8.82 8.04 10.21
C GLN A 338 -10.31 8.02 10.55
N ALA A 339 -10.67 8.52 11.74
CA ALA A 339 -12.08 8.68 12.10
C ALA A 339 -12.79 9.46 10.97
N PRO A 340 -13.91 8.95 10.42
CA PRO A 340 -14.61 9.65 9.36
C PRO A 340 -14.89 11.08 9.81
N GLN A 341 -14.50 12.05 8.98
CA GLN A 341 -14.85 13.45 9.24
C GLN A 341 -16.37 13.52 9.39
N LYS A 342 -16.85 14.18 10.45
CA LYS A 342 -18.28 14.34 10.68
C LYS A 342 -18.85 15.20 9.54
N ARG A 343 -19.60 14.57 8.63
CA ARG A 343 -20.28 15.23 7.50
C ARG A 343 -21.72 15.58 7.89
N LYS A 344 -22.31 16.53 7.16
CA LYS A 344 -23.71 16.92 7.31
C LYS A 344 -24.57 15.87 6.58
N SER A 345 -25.69 15.48 7.19
CA SER A 345 -26.58 14.48 6.59
C SER A 345 -27.61 15.14 5.66
N MET A 346 -27.61 14.76 4.38
CA MET A 346 -28.65 15.13 3.42
C MET A 346 -29.95 14.41 3.75
N LYS A 347 -29.90 13.14 4.16
CA LYS A 347 -31.07 12.40 4.65
C LYS A 347 -31.82 13.20 5.73
N ALA A 348 -31.09 13.65 6.75
CA ALA A 348 -31.68 14.44 7.85
C ALA A 348 -32.18 15.81 7.38
N ALA A 349 -31.45 16.48 6.49
CA ALA A 349 -31.83 17.81 6.00
C ALA A 349 -33.10 17.80 5.13
N LEU A 350 -33.31 16.75 4.34
CA LEU A 350 -34.52 16.56 3.53
C LEU A 350 -35.74 16.33 4.42
N LEU A 351 -35.65 15.37 5.36
CA LEU A 351 -36.75 15.04 6.28
C LEU A 351 -37.11 16.16 7.25
N ALA A 352 -36.22 17.13 7.47
CA ALA A 352 -36.46 18.26 8.35
C ALA A 352 -37.37 19.34 7.75
N LYS A 353 -37.71 19.26 6.45
CA LYS A 353 -38.52 20.27 5.76
C LYS A 353 -39.74 19.64 5.08
N PRO A 354 -40.95 20.23 5.22
CA PRO A 354 -42.13 19.75 4.51
C PRO A 354 -42.06 20.00 2.99
N PHE A 355 -41.24 20.97 2.57
CA PHE A 355 -40.92 21.23 1.18
C PHE A 355 -39.39 21.34 1.05
N ALA A 356 -38.74 20.21 0.79
CA ALA A 356 -37.29 20.13 0.71
C ALA A 356 -36.80 20.28 -0.74
N VAL A 357 -35.95 21.29 -0.99
CA VAL A 357 -35.37 21.54 -2.32
C VAL A 357 -33.85 21.43 -2.25
N ILE A 358 -33.29 20.48 -2.99
CA ILE A 358 -31.86 20.43 -3.32
C ILE A 358 -31.63 21.42 -4.45
N SER A 359 -30.98 22.53 -4.14
CA SER A 359 -30.81 23.65 -5.08
C SER A 359 -29.49 23.51 -5.82
N GLU A 360 -29.58 23.25 -7.13
CA GLU A 360 -28.40 23.03 -7.97
C GLU A 360 -27.83 24.35 -8.51
N ILE A 361 -26.51 24.47 -8.38
CA ILE A 361 -25.67 25.52 -8.95
C ILE A 361 -25.08 24.94 -10.24
N LYS A 362 -25.67 25.29 -11.38
CA LYS A 362 -25.21 24.84 -12.70
C LYS A 362 -25.21 25.94 -13.75
N ARG A 363 -24.21 25.91 -14.62
CA ARG A 363 -24.07 26.84 -15.76
C ARG A 363 -24.56 26.25 -17.07
N ALA A 364 -24.44 24.93 -17.22
CA ALA A 364 -24.85 24.21 -18.42
C ALA A 364 -25.42 22.82 -18.08
N SER A 365 -26.02 22.16 -19.08
CA SER A 365 -26.43 20.75 -18.99
C SER A 365 -26.34 20.06 -20.37
N PRO A 366 -26.32 18.71 -20.41
CA PRO A 366 -26.35 17.95 -21.67
C PRO A 366 -27.54 18.32 -22.57
N SER A 367 -28.71 18.56 -21.98
CA SER A 367 -29.96 18.79 -22.71
C SER A 367 -30.16 20.22 -23.21
N ALA A 368 -29.61 21.21 -22.49
CA ALA A 368 -29.89 22.62 -22.74
C ALA A 368 -28.67 23.43 -23.20
N GLY A 369 -27.47 22.82 -23.19
CA GLY A 369 -26.23 23.57 -23.39
C GLY A 369 -26.05 24.60 -22.29
N HIS A 370 -25.70 25.84 -22.63
CA HIS A 370 -25.61 26.94 -21.68
C HIS A 370 -27.01 27.33 -21.13
N ILE A 371 -27.13 27.42 -19.80
CA ILE A 371 -28.39 27.72 -19.11
C ILE A 371 -28.42 29.15 -18.60
N ALA A 372 -27.40 29.57 -17.84
CA ALA A 372 -27.32 30.90 -17.25
C ALA A 372 -25.90 31.23 -16.77
N ASP A 373 -25.58 32.53 -16.76
CA ASP A 373 -24.42 33.07 -16.06
C ASP A 373 -24.73 33.21 -14.58
N ILE A 374 -24.28 32.24 -13.79
CA ILE A 374 -24.70 32.12 -12.38
C ILE A 374 -23.98 33.08 -11.40
N GLY A 375 -23.01 33.86 -11.88
CA GLY A 375 -22.17 34.73 -11.06
C GLY A 375 -21.26 33.95 -10.09
N ASP A 376 -20.99 34.53 -8.91
CA ASP A 376 -20.22 33.87 -7.85
C ASP A 376 -21.04 32.70 -7.24
N PRO A 377 -20.57 31.45 -7.37
CA PRO A 377 -21.28 30.27 -6.86
C PRO A 377 -21.47 30.33 -5.34
N VAL A 378 -20.57 30.98 -4.59
CA VAL A 378 -20.68 31.09 -3.13
C VAL A 378 -21.84 32.00 -2.74
N GLN A 379 -21.98 33.15 -3.39
CA GLN A 379 -23.10 34.07 -3.12
C GLN A 379 -24.43 33.44 -3.52
N ARG A 380 -24.47 32.71 -4.64
CA ARG A 380 -25.66 31.97 -5.06
C ARG A 380 -26.04 30.90 -4.05
N ALA A 381 -25.07 30.11 -3.57
CA ALA A 381 -25.30 29.11 -2.53
C ALA A 381 -25.87 29.73 -1.25
N LYS A 382 -25.29 30.85 -0.78
CA LYS A 382 -25.79 31.57 0.39
C LYS A 382 -27.21 32.10 0.18
N HIS A 383 -27.52 32.61 -1.00
CA HIS A 383 -28.86 33.06 -1.33
C HIS A 383 -29.87 31.89 -1.29
N TYR A 384 -29.57 30.77 -1.93
CA TYR A 384 -30.41 29.57 -1.87
C TYR A 384 -30.63 29.07 -0.43
N VAL A 385 -29.58 29.07 0.41
CA VAL A 385 -29.72 28.76 1.84
C VAL A 385 -30.66 29.74 2.54
N SER A 386 -30.54 31.04 2.28
CA SER A 386 -31.37 32.09 2.91
C SER A 386 -32.86 32.00 2.57
N ILE A 387 -33.21 31.49 1.39
CA ILE A 387 -34.60 31.31 0.93
C ILE A 387 -35.16 29.91 1.21
N GLY A 388 -34.39 29.05 1.88
CA GLY A 388 -34.89 27.80 2.43
C GLY A 388 -34.43 26.51 1.73
N ALA A 389 -33.35 26.52 0.94
CA ALA A 389 -32.78 25.27 0.40
C ALA A 389 -32.52 24.22 1.50
N ALA A 390 -32.81 22.96 1.20
CA ALA A 390 -32.54 21.82 2.09
C ALA A 390 -31.09 21.34 1.94
N ALA A 391 -30.57 21.37 0.72
CA ALA A 391 -29.19 21.07 0.38
C ALA A 391 -28.75 21.89 -0.82
N ILE A 392 -27.43 22.01 -1.03
CA ILE A 392 -26.85 22.64 -2.21
C ILE A 392 -26.21 21.56 -3.07
N SER A 393 -26.53 21.54 -4.36
CA SER A 393 -25.86 20.68 -5.35
C SER A 393 -24.93 21.53 -6.20
N VAL A 394 -23.66 21.16 -6.29
CA VAL A 394 -22.65 21.89 -7.07
C VAL A 394 -22.21 21.01 -8.23
N LEU A 395 -22.43 21.50 -9.45
CA LEU A 395 -21.96 20.85 -10.66
C LEU A 395 -20.44 20.99 -10.78
N THR A 396 -19.72 19.87 -10.83
CA THR A 396 -18.24 19.84 -10.92
C THR A 396 -17.70 19.33 -12.24
N ASP A 397 -18.57 18.79 -13.10
CA ASP A 397 -18.20 18.27 -14.42
C ASP A 397 -17.74 19.42 -15.35
N ALA A 398 -16.47 19.36 -15.75
CA ALA A 398 -15.85 20.32 -16.67
C ALA A 398 -16.52 20.37 -18.05
N GLY A 399 -17.12 19.27 -18.51
CA GLY A 399 -17.89 19.21 -19.77
C GLY A 399 -19.13 20.11 -19.77
N PHE A 400 -19.61 20.50 -18.60
CA PHE A 400 -20.79 21.35 -18.41
C PHE A 400 -20.47 22.63 -17.62
N ASN A 401 -19.23 23.13 -17.73
CA ASN A 401 -18.75 24.33 -17.06
C ASN A 401 -18.86 24.27 -15.53
N GLY A 402 -18.74 23.07 -14.95
CA GLY A 402 -18.53 22.83 -13.53
C GLY A 402 -17.05 22.77 -13.18
N THR A 403 -16.71 23.01 -11.91
CA THR A 403 -15.32 22.84 -11.43
C THR A 403 -15.27 22.35 -9.99
N MET A 404 -14.24 21.56 -9.66
CA MET A 404 -13.98 21.22 -8.26
C MET A 404 -13.62 22.43 -7.39
N ASN A 405 -13.15 23.52 -7.98
CA ASN A 405 -12.87 24.75 -7.26
C ASN A 405 -14.15 25.43 -6.76
N ASP A 406 -15.22 25.41 -7.57
CA ASP A 406 -16.53 25.91 -7.15
C ASP A 406 -17.04 25.15 -5.93
N LEU A 407 -16.90 23.82 -5.91
CA LEU A 407 -17.27 23.01 -4.75
C LEU A 407 -16.47 23.43 -3.52
N ARG A 408 -15.13 23.51 -3.60
CA ARG A 408 -14.28 23.93 -2.47
C ARG A 408 -14.68 25.29 -1.93
N ASN A 409 -14.98 26.24 -2.82
CA ASN A 409 -15.40 27.59 -2.44
C ASN A 409 -16.77 27.60 -1.76
N VAL A 410 -17.75 26.85 -2.28
CA VAL A 410 -19.09 26.75 -1.68
C VAL A 410 -19.02 26.06 -0.31
N VAL A 411 -18.24 24.99 -0.19
CA VAL A 411 -17.97 24.31 1.10
C VAL A 411 -17.38 25.28 2.12
N ALA A 412 -16.33 26.02 1.75
CA ALA A 412 -15.74 27.02 2.63
C ALA A 412 -16.72 28.14 3.00
N GLY A 413 -17.54 28.59 2.05
CA GLY A 413 -18.51 29.66 2.23
C GLY A 413 -19.74 29.29 3.06
N LEU A 414 -20.06 28.00 3.18
CA LEU A 414 -21.18 27.46 3.94
C LEU A 414 -20.75 26.58 5.13
N LYS A 415 -19.49 26.65 5.55
CA LYS A 415 -18.94 25.82 6.65
C LYS A 415 -19.74 25.94 7.96
N ASP A 416 -20.28 27.13 8.24
CA ASP A 416 -21.00 27.44 9.49
C ASP A 416 -22.52 27.20 9.39
N THR A 417 -23.01 26.67 8.26
CA THR A 417 -24.42 26.33 8.08
C THR A 417 -24.63 24.82 8.26
N PRO A 418 -25.83 24.37 8.68
CA PRO A 418 -26.14 22.94 8.76
C PRO A 418 -26.49 22.32 7.39
N VAL A 419 -26.44 23.10 6.30
CA VAL A 419 -26.89 22.67 4.97
C VAL A 419 -25.82 21.79 4.31
N PRO A 420 -26.15 20.54 3.92
CA PRO A 420 -25.23 19.63 3.24
C PRO A 420 -24.98 20.02 1.79
N ILE A 421 -23.81 19.66 1.28
CA ILE A 421 -23.35 19.97 -0.07
C ILE A 421 -23.09 18.69 -0.86
N LEU A 422 -23.80 18.56 -1.98
CA LEU A 422 -23.65 17.48 -2.96
C LEU A 422 -22.63 17.87 -4.03
N CYS A 423 -21.62 17.03 -4.22
CA CYS A 423 -20.76 17.05 -5.40
C CYS A 423 -21.47 16.33 -6.56
N LYS A 424 -21.88 17.09 -7.56
CA LYS A 424 -22.63 16.57 -8.71
C LYS A 424 -21.71 16.43 -9.93
N ASP A 425 -21.34 15.19 -10.20
CA ASP A 425 -20.48 14.78 -11.31
C ASP A 425 -20.80 13.34 -11.74
N PHE A 426 -20.29 12.92 -12.89
CA PHE A 426 -20.23 11.51 -13.24
C PHE A 426 -19.10 10.84 -12.46
N MET A 427 -19.45 10.21 -11.33
CA MET A 427 -18.52 9.48 -10.48
C MET A 427 -18.17 8.12 -11.11
N LEU A 428 -17.27 8.11 -12.07
CA LEU A 428 -16.89 6.91 -12.83
C LEU A 428 -15.81 6.07 -12.14
N THR A 429 -15.01 6.70 -11.29
CA THR A 429 -13.82 6.07 -10.71
C THR A 429 -13.64 6.39 -9.21
N PRO A 430 -13.09 5.47 -8.41
CA PRO A 430 -12.79 5.73 -6.99
C PRO A 430 -11.96 6.99 -6.70
N PRO A 431 -10.98 7.40 -7.54
CA PRO A 431 -10.29 8.67 -7.37
C PRO A 431 -11.19 9.91 -7.34
N GLN A 432 -12.28 9.94 -8.12
CA GLN A 432 -13.20 11.08 -8.13
C GLN A 432 -13.98 11.19 -6.80
N ILE A 433 -14.35 10.05 -6.21
CA ILE A 433 -14.96 10.00 -4.86
C ILE A 433 -14.01 10.60 -3.82
N ALA A 434 -12.74 10.21 -3.87
CA ALA A 434 -11.72 10.74 -2.95
C ALA A 434 -11.51 12.25 -3.14
N GLU A 435 -11.49 12.74 -4.37
CA GLU A 435 -11.37 14.17 -4.67
C GLU A 435 -12.58 14.97 -4.15
N ALA A 436 -13.80 14.46 -4.32
CA ALA A 436 -15.01 15.06 -3.77
C ALA A 436 -14.98 15.10 -2.24
N ALA A 437 -14.54 14.00 -1.60
CA ALA A 437 -14.37 13.92 -0.16
C ALA A 437 -13.35 14.94 0.37
N GLU A 438 -12.20 15.11 -0.30
CA GLU A 438 -11.16 16.09 0.03
C GLU A 438 -11.60 17.53 -0.19
N ALA A 439 -12.40 17.77 -1.21
CA ALA A 439 -13.00 19.08 -1.47
C ALA A 439 -14.08 19.44 -0.44
N GLY A 440 -14.45 18.50 0.45
CA GLY A 440 -15.37 18.70 1.57
C GLY A 440 -16.83 18.52 1.22
N ALA A 441 -17.14 17.75 0.17
CA ALA A 441 -18.51 17.32 -0.11
C ALA A 441 -19.12 16.57 1.08
N ASP A 442 -20.41 16.73 1.32
CA ASP A 442 -21.14 15.88 2.27
C ASP A 442 -21.71 14.64 1.58
N VAL A 443 -22.09 14.80 0.30
CA VAL A 443 -22.77 13.80 -0.52
C VAL A 443 -22.15 13.74 -1.91
N ILE A 444 -22.18 12.57 -2.55
CA ILE A 444 -21.88 12.41 -3.98
C ILE A 444 -23.06 11.81 -4.74
N LEU A 445 -23.12 12.07 -6.05
CA LEU A 445 -24.07 11.45 -6.97
C LEU A 445 -23.47 10.14 -7.54
N LEU A 446 -24.24 9.04 -7.49
CA LEU A 446 -23.95 7.81 -8.21
C LEU A 446 -25.11 7.52 -9.17
N ILE A 447 -24.83 7.30 -10.45
CA ILE A 447 -25.87 7.09 -11.47
C ILE A 447 -25.84 5.62 -11.88
N VAL A 448 -26.90 4.87 -11.56
CA VAL A 448 -26.92 3.42 -11.81
C VAL A 448 -26.85 3.12 -13.31
N HIS A 449 -27.51 3.92 -14.14
CA HIS A 449 -27.44 3.77 -15.59
C HIS A 449 -25.99 3.71 -16.14
N VAL A 450 -25.11 4.53 -15.56
CA VAL A 450 -23.71 4.67 -15.98
C VAL A 450 -22.83 3.60 -15.34
N LEU A 451 -23.02 3.33 -14.06
CA LEU A 451 -22.16 2.44 -13.27
C LEU A 451 -22.61 0.98 -13.29
N LYS A 452 -23.88 0.71 -13.57
CA LYS A 452 -24.52 -0.60 -13.45
C LYS A 452 -24.26 -1.19 -12.06
N GLU A 453 -23.93 -2.48 -11.96
CA GLU A 453 -23.60 -3.15 -10.70
C GLU A 453 -22.41 -2.52 -9.94
N ASN A 454 -21.52 -1.79 -10.65
CA ASN A 454 -20.38 -1.11 -10.01
C ASN A 454 -20.83 -0.02 -9.00
N THR A 455 -22.09 0.41 -9.07
CA THR A 455 -22.69 1.33 -8.09
C THR A 455 -22.51 0.81 -6.66
N ILE A 456 -22.64 -0.50 -6.43
CA ILE A 456 -22.52 -1.12 -5.10
C ILE A 456 -21.11 -0.94 -4.52
N GLU A 457 -20.08 -1.14 -5.35
CA GLU A 457 -18.69 -0.94 -4.91
C GLU A 457 -18.39 0.55 -4.68
N MET A 458 -18.87 1.41 -5.57
CA MET A 458 -18.67 2.86 -5.48
C MET A 458 -19.34 3.45 -4.23
N ALA A 459 -20.56 3.01 -3.89
CA ALA A 459 -21.26 3.40 -2.67
C ALA A 459 -20.49 3.00 -1.42
N ARG A 460 -20.03 1.74 -1.35
CA ARG A 460 -19.19 1.25 -0.25
C ARG A 460 -17.91 2.06 -0.06
N ILE A 461 -17.27 2.49 -1.16
CA ILE A 461 -16.09 3.34 -1.12
C ILE A 461 -16.47 4.74 -0.60
N ALA A 462 -17.55 5.33 -1.08
CA ALA A 462 -18.02 6.64 -0.62
C ALA A 462 -18.33 6.65 0.89
N HIS A 463 -19.04 5.64 1.39
CA HIS A 463 -19.31 5.47 2.82
C HIS A 463 -18.02 5.34 3.64
N SER A 464 -16.97 4.73 3.09
CA SER A 464 -15.66 4.66 3.77
C SER A 464 -14.97 6.03 3.91
N PHE A 465 -15.38 7.03 3.13
CA PHE A 465 -14.99 8.44 3.27
C PHE A 465 -15.94 9.26 4.15
N GLY A 466 -16.98 8.63 4.72
CA GLY A 466 -18.05 9.29 5.46
C GLY A 466 -18.99 10.11 4.60
N LEU A 467 -18.95 9.95 3.27
CA LEU A 467 -19.91 10.58 2.35
C LEU A 467 -21.23 9.83 2.38
N GLU A 468 -22.35 10.55 2.37
CA GLU A 468 -23.63 9.95 1.95
C GLU A 468 -23.66 9.82 0.42
N VAL A 469 -24.48 8.90 -0.10
CA VAL A 469 -24.69 8.73 -1.53
C VAL A 469 -26.14 9.00 -1.93
N LEU A 470 -26.31 9.86 -2.94
CA LEU A 470 -27.53 10.01 -3.71
C LEU A 470 -27.41 9.08 -4.92
N VAL A 471 -28.22 8.02 -4.97
CA VAL A 471 -28.19 7.04 -6.07
C VAL A 471 -29.35 7.32 -7.01
N GLU A 472 -29.02 7.73 -8.23
CA GLU A 472 -29.97 8.08 -9.30
C GLU A 472 -30.38 6.83 -10.10
N VAL A 473 -31.70 6.67 -10.28
CA VAL A 473 -32.34 5.54 -10.98
C VAL A 473 -33.44 6.03 -11.91
N HIS A 474 -33.63 5.32 -13.02
CA HIS A 474 -34.70 5.58 -13.99
C HIS A 474 -35.78 4.48 -14.03
N ASP A 475 -35.45 3.24 -13.68
CA ASP A 475 -36.38 2.10 -13.73
C ASP A 475 -36.25 1.14 -12.54
N ALA A 476 -37.11 0.12 -12.51
CA ALA A 476 -37.17 -0.84 -11.40
C ALA A 476 -35.89 -1.69 -11.29
N SER A 477 -35.20 -1.97 -12.40
CA SER A 477 -33.95 -2.74 -12.39
C SER A 477 -32.80 -1.93 -11.80
N GLU A 478 -32.75 -0.64 -12.11
CA GLU A 478 -31.78 0.28 -11.51
C GLU A 478 -32.06 0.50 -10.01
N LEU A 479 -33.34 0.55 -9.62
CA LEU A 479 -33.76 0.62 -8.22
C LEU A 479 -33.26 -0.57 -7.40
N GLU A 480 -33.32 -1.79 -7.93
CA GLU A 480 -32.79 -2.97 -7.23
C GLU A 480 -31.29 -2.81 -6.90
N ILE A 481 -30.50 -2.30 -7.85
CA ILE A 481 -29.07 -2.04 -7.64
C ILE A 481 -28.86 -0.94 -6.59
N ALA A 482 -29.66 0.13 -6.63
CA ALA A 482 -29.58 1.20 -5.63
C ALA A 482 -29.87 0.71 -4.21
N LEU A 483 -30.81 -0.22 -4.05
CA LEU A 483 -31.11 -0.86 -2.77
C LEU A 483 -29.96 -1.75 -2.29
N GLN A 484 -29.37 -2.54 -3.18
CA GLN A 484 -28.18 -3.36 -2.87
C GLN A 484 -26.94 -2.52 -2.54
N ALA A 485 -26.83 -1.32 -3.12
CA ALA A 485 -25.78 -0.35 -2.84
C ALA A 485 -25.96 0.36 -1.49
N GLU A 486 -27.03 0.04 -0.74
CA GLU A 486 -27.38 0.70 0.53
C GLU A 486 -27.49 2.22 0.41
N ALA A 487 -28.11 2.71 -0.67
CA ALA A 487 -28.28 4.15 -0.91
C ALA A 487 -28.87 4.89 0.30
N ASP A 488 -28.25 6.04 0.65
CA ASP A 488 -28.74 6.94 1.71
C ASP A 488 -29.97 7.72 1.23
N VAL A 489 -29.93 8.17 -0.03
CA VAL A 489 -31.01 8.84 -0.74
C VAL A 489 -31.16 8.22 -2.14
N ILE A 490 -32.40 7.93 -2.54
CA ILE A 490 -32.73 7.41 -3.87
C ILE A 490 -33.29 8.57 -4.71
N GLY A 491 -32.62 8.89 -5.81
CA GLY A 491 -33.03 9.89 -6.78
C GLY A 491 -33.78 9.24 -7.93
N VAL A 492 -35.06 9.56 -8.12
CA VAL A 492 -35.81 9.11 -9.30
C VAL A 492 -35.66 10.15 -10.40
N ASN A 493 -35.07 9.78 -11.53
CA ASN A 493 -34.88 10.67 -12.66
C ASN A 493 -35.93 10.42 -13.74
N GLN A 494 -36.78 11.41 -14.04
CA GLN A 494 -37.76 11.29 -15.13
C GLN A 494 -37.13 11.21 -16.52
N ARG A 495 -35.85 11.56 -16.65
CA ARG A 495 -35.14 11.57 -17.92
C ARG A 495 -34.45 10.24 -18.15
N ASP A 496 -34.74 9.61 -19.29
CA ASP A 496 -33.94 8.48 -19.75
C ASP A 496 -32.57 9.00 -20.22
N LEU A 497 -31.49 8.44 -19.68
CA LEU A 497 -30.13 8.87 -20.04
C LEU A 497 -29.62 8.28 -21.36
N ASN A 498 -30.33 7.32 -21.97
CA ASN A 498 -30.01 6.81 -23.30
C ASN A 498 -30.35 7.82 -24.41
N ASP A 499 -31.53 8.46 -24.32
CA ASP A 499 -32.09 9.30 -25.38
C ASP A 499 -32.51 10.71 -24.93
N PHE A 500 -32.39 11.00 -23.62
CA PHE A 500 -32.78 12.25 -22.97
C PHE A 500 -34.27 12.59 -23.04
N SER A 501 -35.13 11.62 -23.36
CA SER A 501 -36.58 11.78 -23.34
C SER A 501 -37.11 11.86 -21.91
N MET A 502 -38.27 12.52 -21.74
CA MET A 502 -38.89 12.77 -20.44
C MET A 502 -40.11 11.87 -20.26
N HIS A 503 -40.13 11.10 -19.16
CA HIS A 503 -41.22 10.20 -18.81
C HIS A 503 -41.92 10.67 -17.54
N ALA A 504 -43.03 11.39 -17.70
CA ALA A 504 -43.73 12.05 -16.60
C ALA A 504 -44.25 11.08 -15.53
N ASP A 505 -44.62 9.85 -15.93
CA ASP A 505 -45.22 8.86 -15.05
C ASP A 505 -44.21 8.14 -14.14
N LYS A 506 -42.89 8.30 -14.40
CA LYS A 506 -41.83 7.60 -13.65
C LYS A 506 -41.87 7.83 -12.15
N PHE A 507 -42.27 9.04 -11.74
CA PHE A 507 -42.41 9.32 -10.33
C PHE A 507 -43.47 8.44 -9.68
N ALA A 508 -44.61 8.24 -10.33
CA ALA A 508 -45.71 7.41 -9.83
C ALA A 508 -45.43 5.91 -9.97
N GLU A 509 -44.67 5.50 -10.98
CA GLU A 509 -44.27 4.11 -11.18
C GLU A 509 -43.30 3.63 -10.08
N LEU A 510 -42.24 4.39 -9.80
CA LEU A 510 -41.16 3.93 -8.92
C LEU A 510 -41.43 4.20 -7.44
N ILE A 511 -42.27 5.19 -7.10
CA ILE A 511 -42.56 5.53 -5.71
C ILE A 511 -43.13 4.35 -4.92
N GLU A 512 -43.93 3.50 -5.57
CA GLU A 512 -44.55 2.31 -4.96
C GLU A 512 -43.55 1.19 -4.68
N LEU A 513 -42.43 1.18 -5.41
CA LEU A 513 -41.37 0.16 -5.28
C LEU A 513 -40.28 0.55 -4.28
N ILE A 514 -40.15 1.85 -3.98
CA ILE A 514 -39.16 2.35 -3.03
C ILE A 514 -39.63 2.05 -1.59
N PRO A 515 -38.81 1.35 -0.77
CA PRO A 515 -39.14 1.08 0.63
C PRO A 515 -39.44 2.35 1.43
N ALA A 516 -40.43 2.28 2.33
CA ALA A 516 -40.92 3.44 3.08
C ALA A 516 -39.86 4.09 4.01
N ASP A 517 -38.82 3.36 4.39
CA ASP A 517 -37.72 3.82 5.25
C ASP A 517 -36.58 4.50 4.48
N LYS A 518 -36.64 4.50 3.14
CA LYS A 518 -35.69 5.18 2.26
C LYS A 518 -36.13 6.60 1.96
N VAL A 519 -35.17 7.53 2.01
CA VAL A 519 -35.40 8.91 1.59
C VAL A 519 -35.31 9.00 0.06
N LYS A 520 -36.26 9.72 -0.53
CA LYS A 520 -36.51 9.70 -1.96
C LYS A 520 -36.66 11.11 -2.51
N VAL A 521 -35.96 11.37 -3.60
CA VAL A 521 -35.87 12.67 -4.25
C VAL A 521 -36.37 12.55 -5.68
N ALA A 522 -37.20 13.50 -6.10
CA ALA A 522 -37.66 13.61 -7.47
C ALA A 522 -36.71 14.49 -8.29
N GLU A 523 -36.25 14.00 -9.44
CA GLU A 523 -35.23 14.64 -10.26
C GLU A 523 -35.63 14.80 -11.74
N SER A 524 -35.10 15.86 -12.36
CA SER A 524 -35.40 16.30 -13.73
C SER A 524 -36.87 16.68 -13.96
N GLY A 525 -37.14 17.47 -15.00
CA GLY A 525 -38.52 17.81 -15.41
C GLY A 525 -39.27 18.84 -14.55
N LEU A 526 -38.75 19.19 -13.37
CA LEU A 526 -39.35 20.13 -12.43
C LEU A 526 -39.05 21.59 -12.83
N LYS A 527 -39.95 22.20 -13.60
CA LYS A 527 -39.85 23.58 -14.10
C LYS A 527 -40.55 24.60 -13.20
N THR A 528 -41.58 24.19 -12.48
CA THR A 528 -42.37 25.09 -11.62
C THR A 528 -42.53 24.55 -10.20
N ARG A 529 -42.92 25.43 -9.27
CA ARG A 529 -43.19 25.07 -7.87
C ARG A 529 -44.33 24.07 -7.77
N GLU A 530 -45.37 24.20 -8.59
CA GLU A 530 -46.53 23.31 -8.59
C GLU A 530 -46.13 21.87 -8.95
N GLN A 531 -45.20 21.69 -9.91
CA GLN A 531 -44.67 20.38 -10.25
C GLN A 531 -43.85 19.77 -9.11
N ALA A 532 -43.05 20.59 -8.42
CA ALA A 532 -42.31 20.14 -7.24
C ALA A 532 -43.27 19.74 -6.10
N LEU A 533 -44.31 20.54 -5.83
CA LEU A 533 -45.34 20.19 -4.84
C LEU A 533 -46.12 18.94 -5.22
N ALA A 534 -46.39 18.72 -6.51
CA ALA A 534 -47.02 17.48 -6.97
C ALA A 534 -46.17 16.25 -6.67
N ALA A 535 -44.83 16.33 -6.85
CA ALA A 535 -43.93 15.25 -6.47
C ALA A 535 -43.91 15.01 -4.95
N ILE A 536 -43.87 16.07 -4.12
CA ILE A 536 -43.96 15.93 -2.67
C ILE A 536 -45.30 15.29 -2.25
N ASN A 537 -46.42 15.72 -2.82
CA ASN A 537 -47.74 15.17 -2.53
C ASN A 537 -47.88 13.70 -2.96
N LEU A 538 -47.11 13.26 -3.95
CA LEU A 538 -47.04 11.86 -4.37
C LEU A 538 -46.26 10.99 -3.37
N GLY A 539 -45.48 11.59 -2.46
CA GLY A 539 -44.76 10.90 -1.39
C GLY A 539 -43.24 10.99 -1.49
N TYR A 540 -42.69 11.88 -2.32
CA TYR A 540 -41.25 12.18 -2.31
C TYR A 540 -40.89 13.09 -1.13
N ASP A 541 -39.72 12.89 -0.54
CA ASP A 541 -39.23 13.67 0.59
C ASP A 541 -38.56 14.98 0.16
N GLY A 542 -38.20 15.09 -1.12
CA GLY A 542 -37.57 16.28 -1.67
C GLY A 542 -37.50 16.30 -3.19
N VAL A 543 -37.02 17.41 -3.72
CA VAL A 543 -36.83 17.63 -5.16
C VAL A 543 -35.43 18.17 -5.45
N LEU A 544 -34.82 17.73 -6.56
CA LEU A 544 -33.58 18.33 -7.07
C LEU A 544 -33.90 19.26 -8.24
N VAL A 545 -33.61 20.55 -8.05
CA VAL A 545 -33.99 21.59 -9.01
C VAL A 545 -32.77 22.41 -9.39
N GLY A 546 -32.47 22.44 -10.68
CA GLY A 546 -31.36 23.23 -11.22
C GLY A 546 -31.76 24.18 -12.33
N GLU A 547 -32.39 23.67 -13.39
CA GLU A 547 -32.63 24.48 -14.61
C GLU A 547 -33.61 25.61 -14.34
N ALA A 548 -34.70 25.33 -13.62
CA ALA A 548 -35.68 26.33 -13.22
C ALA A 548 -35.05 27.43 -12.36
N LEU A 549 -34.37 27.04 -11.26
CA LEU A 549 -33.73 27.99 -10.35
C LEU A 549 -32.67 28.84 -11.04
N SER A 550 -31.91 28.26 -11.97
CA SER A 550 -30.86 29.00 -12.69
C SER A 550 -31.41 30.03 -13.66
N ARG A 551 -32.64 29.86 -14.16
CA ARG A 551 -33.30 30.78 -15.11
C ARG A 551 -34.14 31.86 -14.44
N LEU A 552 -34.56 31.65 -13.19
CA LEU A 552 -35.35 32.65 -12.46
C LEU A 552 -34.49 33.87 -12.11
N SER A 553 -35.00 35.06 -12.39
CA SER A 553 -34.44 36.32 -11.91
C SER A 553 -34.55 36.43 -10.38
N ASN A 554 -35.63 35.88 -9.81
CA ASN A 554 -35.85 35.77 -8.38
C ASN A 554 -36.14 34.31 -7.97
N PRO A 555 -35.12 33.54 -7.55
CA PRO A 555 -35.31 32.16 -7.09
C PRO A 555 -36.28 32.00 -5.92
N ALA A 556 -36.52 33.05 -5.11
CA ALA A 556 -37.44 32.99 -3.97
C ALA A 556 -38.88 32.63 -4.37
N GLU A 557 -39.29 32.98 -5.59
CA GLU A 557 -40.61 32.62 -6.14
C GLU A 557 -40.83 31.10 -6.16
N PHE A 558 -39.77 30.32 -6.44
CA PHE A 558 -39.86 28.86 -6.42
C PHE A 558 -40.11 28.32 -4.99
N PHE A 559 -39.60 29.02 -3.99
CA PHE A 559 -39.78 28.70 -2.57
C PHE A 559 -41.08 29.28 -2.00
N GLY A 560 -41.77 30.15 -2.73
CA GLY A 560 -42.98 30.83 -2.29
C GLY A 560 -42.72 31.88 -1.22
N VAL A 561 -41.55 32.53 -1.27
CA VAL A 561 -41.07 33.54 -0.32
C VAL A 561 -40.90 34.90 -0.99
#